data_AF-A0A523CB88-F1
#
_entry.id   AF-A0A523CB88-F1
#
_cell.length_a   1.000
_cell.length_b   1.000
_cell.length_c   1.000
_cell.angle_alpha   90.00
_cell.angle_beta   90.00
_cell.angle_gamma   90.00
#
_symmetry.space_group_name_H-M   'P 1'
#
loop_
_entity.id
_entity.type
_entity.pdbx_description
1 polymer ?
#
loop_
_entity_poly.entity_id
_entity_poly.type
_entity_poly.pdbx_seq_one_letter_code
_entity_poly.pdbx_strand_id
1 'polypeptide(L)'
;MIIVIEHIKRDDGGVAVTVAVVFLVLVLISALAVDVGYLLTVRRQLQSAADAAALAGCRVLADGGSDAEVLAEAEAFANANATQPADELVMLKDAPETRVTETYVQVTVQKDAALFFGRVLGMQTSLVTATARAQIAYLTGMRGIVPWSVPVIHASKVSARIGGGARVWLEPEGGGLWSGTVIAPASAALSGYSVDVAAYNEQTAYPDGTSDYPDGVPEPLPGAARAFVPPPGCPILDVYLDHYVVAAGSSGSARLYVRAAEAPQARFVGKSYTLTAVVGQPGLWSVALNVPAVDDLWATFPIDVSVAKTTVTSAATLLVRRSTYPIADVSLSDYVVAPGEAITVSVQLNDYVYGQDYELKVVGGAGEVGNFCAVDLGTIHHTPLWRNPQDPVEYVLADDPEYAPPAYYHYLAEAFPFVIHIGDTIRTEPGTLSGPSTAKALDDRFAGDSLTFSQWEAQGRPATSRVVYVPVVEKMQLVTGQTPMRVVSLAAFFIEPASNIKKDAIVGRFVEYVSPSDAVSETPPDGLYVLTVRLVAPE
;
A
#
# COMPACT_ATOMS: atom_id res chain seq x y z
N MET A 1 9.38 102.90 6.11
CA MET A 1 8.74 101.65 5.64
C MET A 1 9.27 100.56 6.56
N ILE A 2 8.52 100.23 7.63
CA ILE A 2 7.66 99.03 7.68
C ILE A 2 8.55 97.78 7.61
N ILE A 3 8.61 96.78 8.50
CA ILE A 3 7.82 96.33 9.66
C ILE A 3 8.65 95.14 10.22
N VAL A 4 8.64 94.93 11.54
CA VAL A 4 8.85 93.64 12.24
C VAL A 4 10.17 92.89 12.01
N ILE A 5 11.07 92.98 12.99
CA ILE A 5 11.72 91.78 13.55
C ILE A 5 11.58 91.89 15.08
N GLU A 6 10.36 91.72 15.56
CA GLU A 6 10.12 91.37 16.96
C GLU A 6 10.31 89.86 17.14
N HIS A 7 11.00 89.49 18.21
CA HIS A 7 10.91 88.20 18.89
C HIS A 7 11.30 86.92 18.13
N ILE A 8 12.60 86.73 17.91
CA ILE A 8 13.19 85.37 17.95
C ILE A 8 13.96 85.26 19.27
N LYS A 9 13.21 85.04 20.35
CA LYS A 9 13.77 84.51 21.59
C LYS A 9 13.96 83.00 21.40
N ARG A 10 15.20 82.55 21.55
CA ARG A 10 15.66 81.18 21.85
C ARG A 10 14.54 80.17 22.22
N ASP A 11 14.16 79.31 21.27
CA ASP A 11 13.44 78.04 21.49
C ASP A 11 14.34 76.80 21.25
N ASP A 12 15.65 76.98 21.08
CA ASP A 12 16.60 75.88 20.79
C ASP A 12 16.71 74.84 21.93
N GLY A 13 16.35 75.22 23.17
CA GLY A 13 16.36 74.30 24.32
C GLY A 13 15.09 73.43 24.43
N GLY A 14 13.92 73.96 24.07
CA GLY A 14 12.64 73.24 24.17
C GLY A 14 12.50 72.15 23.10
N VAL A 15 13.00 72.41 21.89
CA VAL A 15 13.07 71.42 20.81
C VAL A 15 13.98 70.27 21.19
N ALA A 16 15.15 70.54 21.78
CA ALA A 16 16.07 69.49 22.23
C ALA A 16 15.44 68.57 23.30
N VAL A 17 14.70 69.14 24.26
CA VAL A 17 13.97 68.36 25.29
C VAL A 17 12.85 67.52 24.65
N THR A 18 12.09 68.10 23.72
CA THR A 18 10.98 67.39 23.05
C THR A 18 11.50 66.24 22.19
N VAL A 19 12.58 66.46 21.43
CA VAL A 19 13.24 65.43 20.63
C VAL A 19 13.80 64.32 21.53
N ALA A 20 14.42 64.66 22.66
CA ALA A 20 14.93 63.66 23.61
C ALA A 20 13.81 62.77 24.19
N VAL A 21 12.67 63.37 24.55
CA VAL A 21 11.50 62.61 25.05
C VAL A 21 10.90 61.73 23.96
N VAL A 22 10.73 62.25 22.74
CA VAL A 22 10.21 61.45 21.62
C VAL A 22 11.17 60.31 21.27
N PHE A 23 12.48 60.56 21.24
CA PHE A 23 13.48 59.53 20.98
C PHE A 23 13.45 58.44 22.05
N LEU A 24 13.31 58.80 23.32
CA LEU A 24 13.14 57.83 24.42
C LEU A 24 11.88 56.97 24.20
N VAL A 25 10.75 57.59 23.85
CA VAL A 25 9.51 56.85 23.55
C VAL A 25 9.69 55.91 22.35
N LEU A 26 10.36 56.35 21.28
CA LEU A 26 10.65 55.52 20.11
C LEU A 26 11.55 54.33 20.46
N VAL A 27 12.55 54.52 21.31
CA VAL A 27 13.41 53.43 21.80
C VAL A 27 12.60 52.44 22.63
N LEU A 28 11.71 52.90 23.51
CA LEU A 28 10.85 52.02 24.32
C LEU A 28 9.86 51.21 23.46
N ILE A 29 9.27 51.83 22.44
CA ILE A 29 8.38 51.13 21.50
C ILE A 29 9.17 50.10 20.68
N SER A 30 10.39 50.45 20.23
CA SER A 30 11.26 49.53 19.48
C SER A 30 11.68 48.34 20.35
N ALA A 31 12.03 48.60 21.61
CA ALA A 31 12.35 47.59 22.61
C ALA A 31 11.18 46.61 22.85
N LEU A 32 9.96 47.14 23.02
CA LEU A 32 8.75 46.32 23.13
C LEU A 32 8.51 45.49 21.87
N ALA A 33 8.71 46.07 20.69
CA ALA A 33 8.56 45.37 19.42
C ALA A 33 9.53 44.19 19.29
N VAL A 34 10.77 44.32 19.77
CA VAL A 34 11.76 43.23 19.80
C VAL A 34 11.32 42.11 20.74
N ASP A 35 10.92 42.42 21.97
CA ASP A 35 10.46 41.42 22.94
C ASP A 35 9.23 40.66 22.42
N VAL A 36 8.23 41.38 21.91
CA VAL A 36 7.02 40.76 21.33
C VAL A 36 7.36 39.93 20.11
N GLY A 37 8.22 40.42 19.21
CA GLY A 37 8.66 39.67 18.03
C GLY A 37 9.38 38.37 18.39
N TYR A 38 10.22 38.40 19.44
CA TYR A 38 10.86 37.21 19.98
C TYR A 38 9.84 36.22 20.55
N LEU A 39 8.92 36.67 21.40
CA LEU A 39 7.88 35.81 21.99
C LEU A 39 6.97 35.17 20.92
N LEU A 40 6.63 35.90 19.86
CA LEU A 40 5.87 35.34 18.74
C LEU A 40 6.65 34.26 17.99
N THR A 41 7.97 34.44 17.85
CA THR A 41 8.84 33.43 17.24
C THR A 41 8.97 32.19 18.13
N VAL A 42 9.12 32.36 19.44
CA VAL A 42 9.10 31.26 20.42
C VAL A 42 7.76 30.52 20.36
N ARG A 43 6.64 31.25 20.34
CA ARG A 43 5.30 30.64 20.26
C ARG A 43 5.12 29.82 18.99
N ARG A 44 5.59 30.31 17.84
CA ARG A 44 5.52 29.57 16.58
C ARG A 44 6.33 28.27 16.65
N GLN A 45 7.53 28.33 17.22
CA GLN A 45 8.37 27.13 17.37
C GLN A 45 7.79 26.13 18.39
N LEU A 46 7.22 26.61 19.50
CA LEU A 46 6.48 25.78 20.45
C LEU A 46 5.26 25.13 19.80
N GLN A 47 4.54 25.84 18.92
CA GLN A 47 3.43 25.27 18.17
C GLN A 47 3.90 24.11 17.28
N SER A 48 4.99 24.30 16.52
CA SER A 48 5.55 23.21 15.70
C SER A 48 5.97 22.00 16.54
N ALA A 49 6.51 22.21 17.74
CA ALA A 49 6.83 21.12 18.66
C ALA A 49 5.57 20.43 19.21
N ALA A 50 4.53 21.19 19.58
CA ALA A 50 3.25 20.64 20.03
C ALA A 50 2.56 19.83 18.93
N ASP A 51 2.53 20.35 17.70
CA ASP A 51 1.93 19.71 16.53
C ASP A 51 2.60 18.37 16.23
N ALA A 52 3.94 18.36 16.22
CA ALA A 52 4.72 17.14 16.01
C ALA A 52 4.49 16.11 17.13
N ALA A 53 4.46 16.57 18.39
CA ALA A 53 4.20 15.71 19.55
C ALA A 53 2.79 15.10 19.52
N ALA A 54 1.77 15.90 19.21
CA ALA A 54 0.40 15.44 19.12
C ALA A 54 0.24 14.41 17.99
N LEU A 55 0.78 14.68 16.80
CA LEU A 55 0.73 13.74 15.66
C LEU A 55 1.46 12.42 15.96
N ALA A 56 2.65 12.48 16.57
CA ALA A 56 3.43 11.30 16.90
C ALA A 56 2.75 10.44 17.97
N GLY A 57 2.25 11.06 19.04
CA GLY A 57 1.47 10.35 20.06
C GLY A 57 0.19 9.75 19.48
N CYS A 58 -0.53 10.50 18.64
CA CYS A 58 -1.76 10.01 18.01
C CYS A 58 -1.52 8.86 17.03
N ARG A 59 -0.33 8.77 16.43
CA ARG A 59 0.07 7.63 15.61
C ARG A 59 0.19 6.36 16.46
N VAL A 60 0.91 6.43 17.58
CA VAL A 60 1.06 5.29 18.50
C VAL A 60 -0.31 4.85 19.04
N LEU A 61 -1.21 5.81 19.28
CA LEU A 61 -2.59 5.52 19.65
C LEU A 61 -3.34 4.77 18.53
N ALA A 62 -3.19 5.19 17.28
CA ALA A 62 -3.81 4.54 16.12
C ALA A 62 -3.31 3.09 15.92
N ASP A 63 -2.05 2.84 16.26
CA ASP A 63 -1.41 1.52 16.21
C ASP A 63 -1.80 0.63 17.42
N GLY A 64 -2.68 1.12 18.32
CA GLY A 64 -3.16 0.39 19.50
C GLY A 64 -2.20 0.40 20.71
N GLY A 65 -1.24 1.33 20.72
CA GLY A 65 -0.31 1.51 21.83
C GLY A 65 -1.00 2.00 23.12
N SER A 66 -0.35 1.75 24.25
CA SER A 66 -0.81 2.20 25.57
C SER A 66 -0.60 3.71 25.77
N ASP A 67 -1.37 4.31 26.69
CA ASP A 67 -1.21 5.73 27.05
C ASP A 67 0.24 6.10 27.42
N ALA A 68 0.98 5.18 28.05
CA ALA A 68 2.38 5.39 28.41
C ALA A 68 3.30 5.47 27.18
N GLU A 69 3.05 4.62 26.17
CA GLU A 69 3.80 4.65 24.90
C GLU A 69 3.46 5.91 24.09
N VAL A 70 2.18 6.29 24.06
CA VAL A 70 1.71 7.53 23.43
C VAL A 70 2.41 8.76 24.01
N LEU A 71 2.46 8.86 25.35
CA LEU A 71 3.11 9.99 26.03
C LEU A 71 4.63 10.01 25.83
N ALA A 72 5.27 8.84 25.85
CA ALA A 72 6.71 8.72 25.62
C ALA A 72 7.10 9.19 24.20
N GLU A 73 6.32 8.77 23.19
CA GLU A 73 6.55 9.16 21.80
C GLU A 73 6.29 10.67 21.59
N ALA A 74 5.18 11.19 22.15
CA ALA A 74 4.87 12.61 22.08
C ALA A 74 5.99 13.48 22.71
N GLU A 75 6.53 13.07 23.85
CA GLU A 75 7.65 13.77 24.50
C GLU A 75 8.93 13.69 23.66
N ALA A 76 9.23 12.54 23.06
CA ALA A 76 10.38 12.39 22.18
C ALA A 76 10.31 13.36 20.99
N PHE A 77 9.15 13.49 20.36
CA PHE A 77 8.93 14.42 19.25
C PHE A 77 8.90 15.89 19.68
N ALA A 78 8.34 16.21 20.85
CA ALA A 78 8.42 17.56 21.41
C ALA A 78 9.88 17.99 21.60
N ASN A 79 10.69 17.11 22.20
CA ASN A 79 12.11 17.36 22.45
C ASN A 79 12.96 17.41 21.18
N ALA A 80 12.67 16.57 20.19
CA ALA A 80 13.33 16.62 18.88
C ALA A 80 13.09 17.96 18.16
N ASN A 81 11.96 18.61 18.42
CA ASN A 81 11.59 19.92 17.86
C ASN A 81 11.96 21.11 18.78
N ALA A 82 12.57 20.86 19.94
CA ALA A 82 13.05 21.85 20.90
C ALA A 82 14.33 22.55 20.43
N THR A 83 14.26 23.18 19.25
CA THR A 83 15.34 23.96 18.65
C THR A 83 15.17 25.44 18.95
N GLN A 84 16.26 26.22 18.86
CA GLN A 84 16.20 27.65 19.13
C GLN A 84 15.15 28.35 18.24
N PRO A 85 14.27 29.21 18.80
CA PRO A 85 14.33 29.77 20.15
C PRO A 85 13.45 29.04 21.20
N ALA A 86 12.96 27.84 20.94
CA ALA A 86 12.16 27.03 21.86
C ALA A 86 12.95 25.87 22.51
N ASP A 87 14.28 25.96 22.53
CA ASP A 87 15.14 25.12 23.36
C ASP A 87 14.68 25.15 24.83
N GLU A 88 14.88 24.06 25.58
CA GLU A 88 14.40 23.92 26.98
C GLU A 88 12.87 23.96 27.16
N LEU A 89 12.08 23.74 26.10
CA LEU A 89 10.65 23.53 26.27
C LEU A 89 10.37 22.33 27.18
N VAL A 90 9.22 22.36 27.84
CA VAL A 90 8.71 21.28 28.68
C VAL A 90 7.33 20.88 28.18
N MET A 91 7.13 19.58 27.94
CA MET A 91 5.80 19.00 27.72
C MET A 91 5.11 18.77 29.06
N LEU A 92 3.92 19.34 29.22
CA LEU A 92 3.05 19.08 30.38
C LEU A 92 2.37 17.73 30.16
N LYS A 93 2.57 16.76 31.05
CA LYS A 93 2.08 15.37 30.84
C LYS A 93 0.72 15.08 31.47
N ASP A 94 0.33 15.87 32.45
CA ASP A 94 -0.90 15.66 33.21
C ASP A 94 -2.10 16.35 32.53
N ALA A 95 -3.31 15.87 32.85
CA ALA A 95 -4.54 16.52 32.46
C ALA A 95 -4.80 17.76 33.34
N PRO A 96 -5.44 18.83 32.82
CA PRO A 96 -6.11 18.92 31.51
C PRO A 96 -5.20 19.22 30.30
N GLU A 97 -3.92 19.50 30.51
CA GLU A 97 -3.00 20.03 29.50
C GLU A 97 -2.66 18.99 28.42
N THR A 98 -2.33 17.76 28.83
CA THR A 98 -2.20 16.63 27.91
C THR A 98 -3.30 15.61 28.17
N ARG A 99 -3.94 15.15 27.09
CA ARG A 99 -5.05 14.19 27.14
C ARG A 99 -4.86 13.13 26.08
N VAL A 100 -4.88 11.87 26.51
CA VAL A 100 -4.96 10.71 25.62
C VAL A 100 -6.37 10.14 25.77
N THR A 101 -7.03 9.89 24.66
CA THR A 101 -8.36 9.28 24.60
C THR A 101 -8.35 8.17 23.55
N GLU A 102 -9.50 7.51 23.32
CA GLU A 102 -9.62 6.48 22.28
C GLU A 102 -9.44 7.02 20.85
N THR A 103 -9.64 8.33 20.62
CA THR A 103 -9.67 8.89 19.26
C THR A 103 -8.74 10.09 19.05
N TYR A 104 -8.22 10.70 20.10
CA TYR A 104 -7.35 11.88 19.98
C TYR A 104 -6.30 11.97 21.08
N VAL A 105 -5.21 12.66 20.75
CA VAL A 105 -4.13 13.06 21.64
C VAL A 105 -3.99 14.59 21.61
N GLN A 106 -4.09 15.23 22.78
CA GLN A 106 -3.80 16.64 22.96
C GLN A 106 -2.49 16.79 23.73
N VAL A 107 -1.61 17.67 23.26
CA VAL A 107 -0.31 17.96 23.88
C VAL A 107 -0.17 19.45 24.11
N THR A 108 0.27 19.81 25.32
CA THR A 108 0.67 21.18 25.65
C THR A 108 2.17 21.23 25.99
N VAL A 109 2.87 22.16 25.35
CA VAL A 109 4.27 22.47 25.64
C VAL A 109 4.40 23.92 26.11
N GLN A 110 5.39 24.18 26.96
CA GLN A 110 5.65 25.51 27.49
C GLN A 110 7.14 25.83 27.62
N LYS A 111 7.47 27.11 27.60
CA LYS A 111 8.81 27.63 27.86
C LYS A 111 8.76 28.97 28.58
N ASP A 112 9.66 29.17 29.54
CA ASP A 112 9.97 30.48 30.09
C ASP A 112 10.92 31.24 29.14
N ALA A 113 10.35 32.05 28.25
CA ALA A 113 11.13 32.81 27.27
C ALA A 113 11.73 34.06 27.92
N ALA A 114 13.04 34.25 27.75
CA ALA A 114 13.73 35.45 28.23
C ALA A 114 13.22 36.72 27.52
N LEU A 115 12.95 37.77 28.29
CA LEU A 115 12.72 39.11 27.73
C LEU A 115 14.06 39.85 27.62
N PHE A 116 14.24 40.65 26.58
CA PHE A 116 15.44 41.47 26.42
C PHE A 116 15.27 42.80 27.14
N PHE A 117 14.19 43.53 26.82
CA PHE A 117 13.94 44.88 27.36
C PHE A 117 12.95 44.89 28.52
N GLY A 118 12.06 43.90 28.61
CA GLY A 118 11.17 43.67 29.76
C GLY A 118 11.94 43.56 31.09
N ARG A 119 13.22 43.17 31.05
CA ARG A 119 14.12 43.12 32.20
C ARG A 119 14.29 44.48 32.88
N VAL A 120 14.24 45.57 32.11
CA VAL A 120 14.31 46.95 32.63
C VAL A 120 13.10 47.27 33.50
N LEU A 121 11.96 46.60 33.26
CA LEU A 121 10.73 46.71 34.04
C LEU A 121 10.62 45.63 35.13
N GLY A 122 11.67 44.85 35.38
CA GLY A 122 11.70 43.78 36.37
C GLY A 122 11.14 42.44 35.90
N MET A 123 10.69 42.32 34.64
CA MET A 123 10.22 41.07 34.06
C MET A 123 11.37 40.33 33.37
N GLN A 124 11.85 39.24 33.96
CA GLN A 124 13.00 38.49 33.43
C GLN A 124 12.62 37.54 32.30
N THR A 125 11.47 36.88 32.44
CA THR A 125 10.92 35.91 31.51
C THR A 125 9.42 36.12 31.34
N SER A 126 8.87 35.52 30.28
CA SER A 126 7.44 35.35 30.07
C SER A 126 7.17 33.90 29.73
N LEU A 127 6.22 33.27 30.43
CA LEU A 127 5.76 31.93 30.09
C LEU A 127 5.04 31.99 28.74
N VAL A 128 5.46 31.15 27.80
CA VAL A 128 4.81 30.96 26.50
C VAL A 128 4.36 29.51 26.43
N THR A 129 3.10 29.31 26.05
CA THR A 129 2.47 27.99 25.95
C THR A 129 1.93 27.80 24.54
N ALA A 130 2.01 26.56 24.04
CA ALA A 130 1.35 26.13 22.82
C ALA A 130 0.66 24.78 23.07
N THR A 131 -0.52 24.63 22.49
CA THR A 131 -1.32 23.41 22.58
C THR A 131 -1.66 22.95 21.18
N ALA A 132 -1.57 21.65 20.94
CA ALA A 132 -1.97 21.00 19.71
C ALA A 132 -2.81 19.77 20.03
N ARG A 133 -3.76 19.44 19.15
CA ARG A 133 -4.56 18.24 19.23
C ARG A 133 -4.47 17.50 17.90
N ALA A 134 -4.18 16.22 17.95
CA ALA A 134 -4.24 15.32 16.82
C ALA A 134 -5.32 14.28 17.05
N GLN A 135 -6.02 13.90 15.99
CA GLN A 135 -7.12 12.93 16.02
C GLN A 135 -6.90 11.86 14.97
N ILE A 136 -7.29 10.62 15.31
CA ILE A 136 -7.39 9.50 14.39
C ILE A 136 -8.50 9.78 13.39
N ALA A 137 -8.19 9.63 12.11
CA ALA A 137 -9.12 9.75 11.01
C ALA A 137 -8.88 8.61 10.00
N TYR A 138 -9.81 8.47 9.07
CA TYR A 138 -9.76 7.49 8.00
C TYR A 138 -9.49 8.22 6.70
N LEU A 139 -8.47 7.79 5.96
CA LEU A 139 -8.14 8.34 4.67
C LEU A 139 -9.29 8.07 3.69
N THR A 140 -9.77 9.12 3.02
CA THR A 140 -10.77 9.00 1.93
C THR A 140 -10.25 9.48 0.60
N GLY A 141 -9.07 10.10 0.58
CA GLY A 141 -8.34 10.44 -0.64
C GLY A 141 -6.94 10.98 -0.37
N MET A 142 -6.13 11.15 -1.41
CA MET A 142 -4.76 11.64 -1.30
C MET A 142 -4.26 12.34 -2.58
N ARG A 143 -3.38 13.33 -2.41
CA ARG A 143 -2.58 13.94 -3.49
C ARG A 143 -1.22 13.27 -3.63
N GLY A 144 -0.53 13.53 -4.74
CA GLY A 144 0.84 13.09 -4.94
C GLY A 144 0.99 11.62 -5.30
N ILE A 145 -0.10 10.98 -5.74
CA ILE A 145 -0.04 9.63 -6.27
C ILE A 145 0.86 9.58 -7.49
N VAL A 146 1.60 8.47 -7.64
CA VAL A 146 2.28 8.16 -8.90
C VAL A 146 1.28 7.49 -9.85
N PRO A 147 1.49 7.52 -11.17
CA PRO A 147 0.60 6.92 -12.16
C PRO A 147 0.71 5.38 -12.20
N TRP A 148 0.83 4.74 -11.03
CA TRP A 148 0.81 3.30 -10.83
C TRP A 148 -0.29 2.94 -9.84
N SER A 149 -0.86 1.76 -10.02
CA SER A 149 -1.85 1.17 -9.12
C SER A 149 -1.41 -0.21 -8.69
N VAL A 150 -1.95 -0.69 -7.57
CA VAL A 150 -1.81 -2.07 -7.12
C VAL A 150 -3.17 -2.74 -7.28
N PRO A 151 -3.39 -3.51 -8.35
CA PRO A 151 -4.59 -4.29 -8.48
C PRO A 151 -4.59 -5.41 -7.45
N VAL A 152 -5.70 -5.55 -6.75
CA VAL A 152 -5.94 -6.59 -5.75
C VAL A 152 -7.28 -7.27 -6.02
N ILE A 153 -7.55 -8.34 -5.28
CA ILE A 153 -8.88 -8.93 -5.23
C ILE A 153 -9.30 -9.11 -3.78
N HIS A 154 -10.22 -8.26 -3.32
CA HIS A 154 -10.89 -8.50 -2.05
C HIS A 154 -12.03 -9.46 -2.33
N ALA A 155 -11.73 -10.75 -2.16
CA ALA A 155 -12.63 -11.80 -2.60
C ALA A 155 -13.92 -11.78 -1.77
N SER A 156 -15.04 -11.49 -2.44
CA SER A 156 -16.40 -11.61 -1.90
C SER A 156 -16.96 -13.01 -2.08
N LYS A 157 -16.47 -13.72 -3.11
CA LYS A 157 -16.79 -15.11 -3.41
C LYS A 157 -15.56 -15.82 -3.96
N VAL A 158 -15.47 -17.12 -3.70
CA VAL A 158 -14.51 -18.01 -4.34
C VAL A 158 -15.26 -19.20 -4.91
N SER A 159 -14.87 -19.64 -6.11
CA SER A 159 -15.47 -20.81 -6.74
C SER A 159 -14.44 -21.81 -7.18
N ALA A 160 -14.85 -23.07 -7.24
CA ALA A 160 -14.09 -24.16 -7.84
C ALA A 160 -14.97 -24.94 -8.83
N ARG A 161 -14.33 -25.54 -9.84
CA ARG A 161 -14.96 -26.52 -10.73
C ARG A 161 -13.95 -27.57 -11.16
N ILE A 162 -14.42 -28.80 -11.33
CA ILE A 162 -13.59 -29.92 -11.78
C ILE A 162 -14.04 -30.41 -13.16
N GLY A 163 -13.10 -30.61 -14.07
CA GLY A 163 -13.35 -31.24 -15.38
C GLY A 163 -14.36 -30.51 -16.27
N GLY A 164 -14.53 -29.20 -16.10
CA GLY A 164 -15.56 -28.42 -16.80
C GLY A 164 -16.99 -28.69 -16.30
N GLY A 165 -17.14 -29.35 -15.14
CA GLY A 165 -18.42 -29.58 -14.47
C GLY A 165 -19.02 -28.29 -13.88
N ALA A 166 -20.04 -28.47 -13.03
CA ALA A 166 -20.73 -27.36 -12.40
C ALA A 166 -19.78 -26.55 -11.49
N ARG A 167 -19.97 -25.23 -11.49
CA ARG A 167 -19.32 -24.30 -10.55
C ARG A 167 -19.88 -24.55 -9.15
N VAL A 168 -18.98 -24.67 -8.17
CA VAL A 168 -19.29 -24.76 -6.74
C VAL A 168 -18.76 -23.49 -6.07
N TRP A 169 -19.57 -22.88 -5.21
CA TRP A 169 -19.14 -21.79 -4.33
C TRP A 169 -18.48 -22.36 -3.08
N LEU A 170 -17.33 -21.80 -2.72
CA LEU A 170 -16.61 -22.15 -1.49
C LEU A 170 -17.09 -21.24 -0.36
N GLU A 171 -16.99 -21.73 0.86
CA GLU A 171 -17.31 -21.01 2.09
C GLU A 171 -16.03 -20.46 2.74
N PRO A 172 -16.06 -19.26 3.33
CA PRO A 172 -14.90 -18.68 4.01
C PRO A 172 -14.68 -19.35 5.37
N GLU A 173 -13.45 -19.78 5.63
CA GLU A 173 -13.01 -20.40 6.89
C GLU A 173 -12.29 -19.40 7.83
N GLY A 174 -12.01 -18.20 7.33
CA GLY A 174 -11.21 -17.17 8.01
C GLY A 174 -9.73 -17.18 7.59
N GLY A 175 -9.02 -16.07 7.84
CA GLY A 175 -7.60 -15.95 7.49
C GLY A 175 -7.29 -16.10 6.00
N GLY A 176 -8.24 -15.72 5.13
CA GLY A 176 -8.10 -15.86 3.67
C GLY A 176 -8.30 -17.28 3.12
N LEU A 177 -8.63 -18.25 3.97
CA LEU A 177 -8.92 -19.62 3.56
C LEU A 177 -10.39 -19.77 3.15
N TRP A 178 -10.61 -20.44 2.02
CA TRP A 178 -11.92 -20.81 1.51
C TRP A 178 -11.97 -22.30 1.24
N SER A 179 -13.07 -22.97 1.59
CA SER A 179 -13.21 -24.41 1.41
C SER A 179 -14.58 -24.82 0.87
N GLY A 180 -14.63 -25.93 0.15
CA GLY A 180 -15.88 -26.46 -0.37
C GLY A 180 -15.69 -27.77 -1.11
N THR A 181 -16.79 -28.43 -1.48
CA THR A 181 -16.74 -29.79 -2.02
C THR A 181 -17.14 -29.83 -3.49
N VAL A 182 -16.24 -30.36 -4.33
CA VAL A 182 -16.56 -30.74 -5.71
C VAL A 182 -16.76 -32.25 -5.80
N ILE A 183 -17.51 -32.70 -6.81
CA ILE A 183 -17.73 -34.13 -7.06
C ILE A 183 -16.83 -34.57 -8.22
N ALA A 184 -16.04 -35.61 -7.99
CA ALA A 184 -15.18 -36.21 -8.99
C ALA A 184 -16.00 -36.67 -10.21
N PRO A 185 -15.53 -36.45 -11.45
CA PRO A 185 -16.23 -36.92 -12.65
C PRO A 185 -16.52 -38.43 -12.58
N ALA A 186 -17.72 -38.82 -13.00
CA ALA A 186 -18.12 -40.24 -13.04
C ALA A 186 -17.37 -41.03 -14.11
N SER A 187 -16.74 -40.35 -15.07
CA SER A 187 -15.89 -40.97 -16.07
C SER A 187 -14.48 -41.13 -15.51
N ALA A 188 -13.96 -42.35 -15.48
CA ALA A 188 -12.54 -42.57 -15.29
C ALA A 188 -11.77 -42.34 -16.60
N ALA A 189 -10.56 -41.82 -16.51
CA ALA A 189 -9.72 -41.52 -17.68
C ALA A 189 -8.24 -41.63 -17.33
N LEU A 190 -7.38 -41.98 -18.29
CA LEU A 190 -5.92 -41.92 -18.14
C LEU A 190 -5.39 -40.47 -18.30
N SER A 191 -6.12 -39.52 -17.75
CA SER A 191 -5.80 -38.10 -17.76
C SER A 191 -6.36 -37.44 -16.50
N GLY A 192 -5.57 -36.61 -15.81
CA GLY A 192 -6.05 -35.87 -14.65
C GLY A 192 -7.04 -34.76 -15.03
N TYR A 193 -8.14 -34.69 -14.31
CA TYR A 193 -9.15 -33.63 -14.44
C TYR A 193 -8.63 -32.32 -13.87
N SER A 194 -8.75 -31.25 -14.66
CA SER A 194 -8.42 -29.89 -14.23
C SER A 194 -9.36 -29.46 -13.12
N VAL A 195 -8.81 -28.96 -12.02
CA VAL A 195 -9.55 -28.18 -11.04
C VAL A 195 -9.23 -26.71 -11.31
N ASP A 196 -10.24 -25.97 -11.76
CA ASP A 196 -10.15 -24.54 -11.98
C ASP A 196 -10.74 -23.82 -10.78
N VAL A 197 -10.09 -22.76 -10.33
CA VAL A 197 -10.61 -21.89 -9.26
C VAL A 197 -10.74 -20.46 -9.76
N ALA A 198 -11.57 -19.66 -9.11
CA ALA A 198 -11.65 -18.23 -9.36
C ALA A 198 -12.05 -17.50 -8.07
N ALA A 199 -11.35 -16.42 -7.76
CA ALA A 199 -11.77 -15.45 -6.75
C ALA A 199 -12.52 -14.32 -7.43
N TYR A 200 -13.51 -13.73 -6.77
CA TYR A 200 -14.38 -12.68 -7.32
C TYR A 200 -14.36 -11.46 -6.40
N ASN A 201 -14.15 -10.26 -6.93
CA ASN A 201 -14.30 -9.04 -6.15
C ASN A 201 -15.78 -8.65 -5.91
N GLU A 202 -16.05 -7.47 -5.36
CA GLU A 202 -17.43 -6.98 -5.16
C GLU A 202 -17.97 -6.13 -6.35
N GLN A 203 -17.17 -5.94 -7.39
CA GLN A 203 -17.52 -5.09 -8.52
C GLN A 203 -18.54 -5.79 -9.43
N THR A 204 -19.82 -5.43 -9.25
CA THR A 204 -20.94 -6.04 -9.99
C THR A 204 -21.61 -5.09 -10.99
N ALA A 205 -21.22 -3.82 -11.01
CA ALA A 205 -21.76 -2.83 -11.95
C ALA A 205 -20.61 -2.12 -12.65
N TYR A 206 -20.72 -2.04 -13.97
CA TYR A 206 -19.77 -1.30 -14.79
C TYR A 206 -20.06 0.19 -14.77
N PRO A 207 -19.08 1.01 -15.21
CA PRO A 207 -19.30 2.38 -15.58
C PRO A 207 -20.61 2.49 -16.36
N ASP A 208 -20.70 1.97 -17.58
CA ASP A 208 -21.85 2.06 -18.49
C ASP A 208 -23.21 1.48 -18.01
N GLY A 209 -23.32 1.06 -16.74
CA GLY A 209 -24.54 0.55 -16.13
C GLY A 209 -24.85 -0.91 -16.46
N THR A 210 -24.01 -1.58 -17.27
CA THR A 210 -24.14 -3.00 -17.57
C THR A 210 -23.43 -3.87 -16.51
N SER A 211 -23.66 -5.18 -16.57
CA SER A 211 -23.05 -6.16 -15.66
C SER A 211 -22.94 -7.51 -16.37
N ASP A 212 -21.75 -7.86 -16.87
CA ASP A 212 -21.46 -9.23 -17.31
C ASP A 212 -21.01 -10.12 -16.14
N TYR A 213 -20.81 -9.52 -14.96
CA TYR A 213 -20.27 -10.16 -13.76
C TYR A 213 -21.18 -9.94 -12.54
N PRO A 214 -22.37 -10.56 -12.48
CA PRO A 214 -23.31 -10.39 -11.36
C PRO A 214 -22.80 -10.93 -10.03
N ASP A 215 -21.77 -11.78 -10.08
CA ASP A 215 -21.09 -12.36 -8.92
C ASP A 215 -19.79 -11.64 -8.54
N GLY A 216 -19.45 -10.52 -9.22
CA GLY A 216 -18.16 -9.85 -9.11
C GLY A 216 -17.23 -10.18 -10.27
N VAL A 217 -16.22 -9.35 -10.52
CA VAL A 217 -15.22 -9.59 -11.57
C VAL A 217 -14.28 -10.70 -11.11
N PRO A 218 -14.14 -11.79 -11.88
CA PRO A 218 -13.31 -12.92 -11.48
C PRO A 218 -11.83 -12.69 -11.81
N GLU A 219 -10.96 -13.18 -10.94
CA GLU A 219 -9.56 -13.52 -11.24
C GLU A 219 -9.45 -15.04 -11.36
N PRO A 220 -9.52 -15.60 -12.58
CA PRO A 220 -9.53 -17.04 -12.79
C PRO A 220 -8.12 -17.65 -12.76
N LEU A 221 -8.02 -18.83 -12.15
CA LEU A 221 -6.83 -19.68 -12.13
C LEU A 221 -7.21 -21.08 -12.68
N PRO A 222 -7.24 -21.25 -14.01
CA PRO A 222 -7.53 -22.54 -14.63
C PRO A 222 -6.38 -23.53 -14.40
N GLY A 223 -6.73 -24.78 -14.14
CA GLY A 223 -5.73 -25.83 -13.87
C GLY A 223 -4.93 -25.64 -12.59
N ALA A 224 -5.49 -24.95 -11.60
CA ALA A 224 -4.89 -24.73 -10.29
C ALA A 224 -4.44 -26.04 -9.61
N ALA A 225 -5.23 -27.10 -9.78
CA ALA A 225 -4.88 -28.44 -9.32
C ALA A 225 -5.35 -29.52 -10.32
N ARG A 226 -4.97 -30.77 -10.05
CA ARG A 226 -5.40 -31.94 -10.83
C ARG A 226 -5.92 -33.02 -9.90
N ALA A 227 -7.11 -33.53 -10.19
CA ALA A 227 -7.65 -34.73 -9.56
C ALA A 227 -7.69 -35.86 -10.57
N PHE A 228 -7.24 -37.05 -10.19
CA PHE A 228 -7.18 -38.21 -11.04
C PHE A 228 -8.25 -39.23 -10.65
N VAL A 229 -9.07 -39.63 -11.63
CA VAL A 229 -10.08 -40.68 -11.47
C VAL A 229 -9.60 -41.92 -12.24
N PRO A 230 -8.96 -42.90 -11.57
CA PRO A 230 -8.31 -44.02 -12.23
C PRO A 230 -9.32 -45.00 -12.82
N PRO A 231 -9.12 -45.48 -14.06
CA PRO A 231 -9.87 -46.62 -14.59
C PRO A 231 -9.59 -47.90 -13.78
N PRO A 232 -10.53 -48.87 -13.78
CA PRO A 232 -10.31 -50.16 -13.15
C PRO A 232 -9.01 -50.83 -13.65
N GLY A 233 -8.17 -51.29 -12.72
CA GLY A 233 -6.88 -51.92 -13.04
C GLY A 233 -5.73 -50.94 -13.33
N CYS A 234 -5.92 -49.64 -13.11
CA CYS A 234 -4.81 -48.69 -13.14
C CYS A 234 -3.71 -49.08 -12.13
N PRO A 235 -2.43 -49.18 -12.54
CA PRO A 235 -1.34 -49.54 -11.64
C PRO A 235 -0.89 -48.38 -10.72
N ILE A 236 -1.37 -47.17 -10.99
CA ILE A 236 -1.11 -45.96 -10.19
C ILE A 236 -2.23 -45.84 -9.16
N LEU A 237 -1.89 -45.96 -7.89
CA LEU A 237 -2.83 -45.96 -6.76
C LEU A 237 -3.00 -44.58 -6.13
N ASP A 238 -1.95 -43.76 -6.17
CA ASP A 238 -1.94 -42.42 -5.59
C ASP A 238 -0.84 -41.57 -6.25
N VAL A 239 -1.04 -40.26 -6.37
CA VAL A 239 -0.10 -39.28 -6.92
C VAL A 239 -0.28 -37.96 -6.21
N TYR A 240 0.78 -37.47 -5.56
CA TYR A 240 0.74 -36.19 -4.86
C TYR A 240 2.10 -35.48 -4.82
N LEU A 241 2.08 -34.18 -4.53
CA LEU A 241 3.26 -33.36 -4.29
C LEU A 241 3.37 -33.03 -2.80
N ASP A 242 4.58 -32.75 -2.30
CA ASP A 242 4.77 -32.16 -0.96
C ASP A 242 4.20 -30.74 -0.86
N HIS A 243 4.26 -29.99 -1.95
CA HIS A 243 3.56 -28.72 -2.16
C HIS A 243 3.14 -28.59 -3.62
N TYR A 244 1.96 -28.03 -3.85
CA TYR A 244 1.38 -27.90 -5.20
C TYR A 244 1.60 -26.52 -5.79
N VAL A 245 1.79 -25.52 -4.94
CA VAL A 245 1.99 -24.13 -5.33
C VAL A 245 3.33 -23.64 -4.82
N VAL A 246 4.10 -23.01 -5.71
CA VAL A 246 5.45 -22.51 -5.42
C VAL A 246 5.58 -21.06 -5.86
N ALA A 247 6.21 -20.24 -5.03
CA ALA A 247 6.58 -18.88 -5.41
C ALA A 247 7.69 -18.89 -6.47
N ALA A 248 7.49 -18.18 -7.58
CA ALA A 248 8.49 -17.98 -8.63
C ALA A 248 9.77 -17.37 -8.03
N GLY A 249 10.93 -17.80 -8.53
CA GLY A 249 12.22 -17.36 -7.98
C GLY A 249 12.66 -18.06 -6.70
N SER A 250 11.80 -18.87 -6.06
CA SER A 250 12.26 -19.76 -5.00
C SER A 250 13.22 -20.81 -5.57
N SER A 251 14.46 -20.82 -5.10
CA SER A 251 15.47 -21.81 -5.49
C SER A 251 15.14 -23.14 -4.82
N GLY A 252 14.20 -23.90 -5.39
CA GLY A 252 13.69 -25.12 -4.78
C GLY A 252 13.28 -26.21 -5.77
N SER A 253 12.89 -27.35 -5.22
CA SER A 253 12.29 -28.48 -5.93
C SER A 253 10.97 -28.85 -5.26
N ALA A 254 9.96 -29.22 -6.05
CA ALA A 254 8.77 -29.92 -5.56
C ALA A 254 9.03 -31.43 -5.60
N ARG A 255 8.65 -32.16 -4.55
CA ARG A 255 8.82 -33.60 -4.51
C ARG A 255 7.52 -34.28 -4.92
N LEU A 256 7.59 -35.01 -6.04
CA LEU A 256 6.52 -35.89 -6.50
C LEU A 256 6.58 -37.22 -5.76
N TYR A 257 5.43 -37.67 -5.29
CA TYR A 257 5.19 -38.98 -4.74
C TYR A 257 4.20 -39.74 -5.60
N VAL A 258 4.48 -41.02 -5.85
CA VAL A 258 3.60 -41.93 -6.58
C VAL A 258 3.51 -43.24 -5.82
N ARG A 259 2.28 -43.69 -5.54
CA ARG A 259 2.04 -45.02 -4.97
C ARG A 259 1.73 -46.00 -6.10
N ALA A 260 2.57 -47.02 -6.26
CA ALA A 260 2.45 -48.02 -7.31
C ALA A 260 3.19 -49.31 -6.94
N ALA A 261 2.75 -50.44 -7.48
CA ALA A 261 3.38 -51.74 -7.26
C ALA A 261 4.76 -51.87 -7.93
N GLU A 262 4.96 -51.16 -9.04
CA GLU A 262 6.19 -51.14 -9.83
C GLU A 262 6.80 -49.74 -9.86
N ALA A 263 8.08 -49.64 -10.25
CA ALA A 263 8.81 -48.38 -10.32
C ALA A 263 8.17 -47.42 -11.34
N PRO A 264 7.70 -46.23 -10.92
CA PRO A 264 7.16 -45.22 -11.82
C PRO A 264 8.24 -44.43 -12.55
N GLN A 265 7.85 -43.85 -13.68
CA GLN A 265 8.54 -42.74 -14.34
C GLN A 265 7.61 -41.54 -14.39
N ALA A 266 8.16 -40.33 -14.30
CA ALA A 266 7.43 -39.09 -14.49
C ALA A 266 7.99 -38.31 -15.69
N ARG A 267 7.14 -37.58 -16.41
CA ARG A 267 7.54 -36.60 -17.41
C ARG A 267 7.11 -35.21 -16.95
N PHE A 268 8.08 -34.30 -16.84
CA PHE A 268 7.87 -32.95 -16.35
C PHE A 268 8.76 -31.97 -17.12
N VAL A 269 8.16 -30.92 -17.69
CA VAL A 269 8.84 -29.88 -18.50
C VAL A 269 9.76 -30.50 -19.58
N GLY A 270 9.20 -31.46 -20.32
CA GLY A 270 9.89 -32.18 -21.40
C GLY A 270 10.98 -33.17 -20.98
N LYS A 271 11.27 -33.29 -19.67
CA LYS A 271 12.27 -34.23 -19.13
C LYS A 271 11.62 -35.45 -18.50
N SER A 272 12.29 -36.59 -18.57
CA SER A 272 11.88 -37.82 -17.91
C SER A 272 12.65 -38.01 -16.61
N TYR A 273 11.94 -38.45 -15.57
CA TYR A 273 12.45 -38.68 -14.23
C TYR A 273 12.12 -40.11 -13.81
N THR A 274 13.11 -40.86 -13.33
CA THR A 274 12.89 -42.17 -12.73
C THR A 274 12.70 -42.01 -11.24
N LEU A 275 11.58 -42.49 -10.69
CA LEU A 275 11.29 -42.36 -9.27
C LEU A 275 12.05 -43.42 -8.47
N THR A 276 12.40 -43.08 -7.23
CA THR A 276 13.14 -43.95 -6.31
C THR A 276 12.25 -44.36 -5.15
N ALA A 277 12.38 -45.60 -4.68
CA ALA A 277 11.57 -46.11 -3.57
C ALA A 277 11.84 -45.30 -2.28
N VAL A 278 10.78 -44.92 -1.58
CA VAL A 278 10.88 -44.19 -0.31
C VAL A 278 11.20 -45.18 0.81
N VAL A 279 12.29 -44.91 1.54
CA VAL A 279 12.75 -45.79 2.62
C VAL A 279 11.67 -45.91 3.69
N GLY A 280 11.33 -47.16 4.06
CA GLY A 280 10.32 -47.45 5.09
C GLY A 280 8.86 -47.36 4.62
N GLN A 281 8.60 -47.05 3.35
CA GLN A 281 7.24 -46.95 2.79
C GLN A 281 7.09 -47.83 1.53
N PRO A 282 6.76 -49.13 1.69
CA PRO A 282 6.61 -50.04 0.56
C PRO A 282 5.57 -49.56 -0.46
N GLY A 283 5.94 -49.60 -1.74
CA GLY A 283 5.08 -49.16 -2.83
C GLY A 283 4.95 -47.64 -3.00
N LEU A 284 5.67 -46.84 -2.19
CA LEU A 284 5.77 -45.40 -2.38
C LEU A 284 7.10 -45.04 -3.04
N TRP A 285 7.02 -44.19 -4.06
CA TRP A 285 8.15 -43.77 -4.86
C TRP A 285 8.19 -42.25 -4.90
N SER A 286 9.38 -41.66 -4.97
CA SER A 286 9.52 -40.21 -5.06
C SER A 286 10.64 -39.74 -5.97
N VAL A 287 10.50 -38.50 -6.45
CA VAL A 287 11.55 -37.77 -7.17
C VAL A 287 11.41 -36.27 -6.92
N ALA A 288 12.54 -35.57 -6.88
CA ALA A 288 12.56 -34.11 -6.84
C ALA A 288 12.44 -33.54 -8.25
N LEU A 289 11.50 -32.62 -8.45
CA LEU A 289 11.26 -31.89 -9.68
C LEU A 289 11.73 -30.46 -9.50
N ASN A 290 12.66 -30.00 -10.33
CA ASN A 290 13.15 -28.62 -10.25
C ASN A 290 12.05 -27.65 -10.64
N VAL A 291 11.80 -26.64 -9.82
CA VAL A 291 10.78 -25.62 -10.08
C VAL A 291 11.18 -24.82 -11.33
N PRO A 292 10.32 -24.74 -12.35
CA PRO A 292 10.62 -23.96 -13.56
C PRO A 292 10.60 -22.46 -13.27
N ALA A 293 11.42 -21.69 -14.00
CA ALA A 293 11.32 -20.24 -14.01
C ALA A 293 10.04 -19.81 -14.75
N VAL A 294 9.39 -18.76 -14.27
CA VAL A 294 8.16 -18.19 -14.84
C VAL A 294 8.31 -16.67 -14.90
N ASP A 295 8.11 -16.10 -16.08
CA ASP A 295 8.14 -14.65 -16.30
C ASP A 295 6.75 -14.01 -16.06
N ASP A 296 5.69 -14.79 -16.32
CA ASP A 296 4.29 -14.44 -16.09
C ASP A 296 3.94 -14.39 -14.58
N LEU A 297 2.71 -13.98 -14.26
CA LEU A 297 2.21 -14.01 -12.88
C LEU A 297 2.15 -15.42 -12.32
N TRP A 298 1.76 -16.38 -13.13
CA TRP A 298 1.69 -17.78 -12.77
C TRP A 298 1.71 -18.67 -14.02
N ALA A 299 2.11 -19.92 -13.84
CA ALA A 299 2.06 -20.95 -14.87
C ALA A 299 1.81 -22.32 -14.22
N THR A 300 1.05 -23.17 -14.90
CA THR A 300 0.80 -24.54 -14.49
C THR A 300 1.67 -25.51 -15.28
N PHE A 301 2.31 -26.43 -14.59
CA PHE A 301 3.20 -27.43 -15.17
C PHE A 301 2.64 -28.82 -14.90
N PRO A 302 1.89 -29.41 -15.86
CA PRO A 302 1.36 -30.75 -15.71
C PRO A 302 2.49 -31.79 -15.64
N ILE A 303 2.25 -32.84 -14.87
CA ILE A 303 3.16 -33.96 -14.65
C ILE A 303 2.48 -35.22 -15.18
N ASP A 304 3.10 -35.87 -16.17
CA ASP A 304 2.65 -37.18 -16.61
C ASP A 304 3.33 -38.27 -15.77
N VAL A 305 2.61 -39.34 -15.44
CA VAL A 305 3.14 -40.47 -14.67
C VAL A 305 2.90 -41.76 -15.44
N SER A 306 3.96 -42.56 -15.56
CA SER A 306 3.94 -43.86 -16.24
C SER A 306 4.34 -44.97 -15.28
N VAL A 307 3.55 -46.04 -15.23
CA VAL A 307 3.87 -47.28 -14.52
C VAL A 307 3.58 -48.45 -15.44
N ALA A 308 4.55 -49.37 -15.59
CA ALA A 308 4.51 -50.45 -16.56
C ALA A 308 4.21 -49.94 -17.99
N LYS A 309 3.02 -50.26 -18.54
CA LYS A 309 2.57 -49.81 -19.88
C LYS A 309 1.48 -48.74 -19.83
N THR A 310 1.12 -48.27 -18.65
CA THR A 310 0.06 -47.29 -18.44
C THR A 310 0.66 -45.93 -18.17
N THR A 311 0.28 -44.94 -18.97
CA THR A 311 0.63 -43.53 -18.77
C THR A 311 -0.63 -42.75 -18.45
N VAL A 312 -0.60 -42.00 -17.35
CA VAL A 312 -1.62 -41.03 -16.98
C VAL A 312 -1.07 -39.65 -17.30
N THR A 313 -1.75 -38.93 -18.20
CA THR A 313 -1.35 -37.58 -18.58
C THR A 313 -1.87 -36.54 -17.58
N SER A 314 -1.08 -35.52 -17.27
CA SER A 314 -1.45 -34.49 -16.28
C SER A 314 -1.96 -35.09 -14.95
N ALA A 315 -1.33 -36.17 -14.48
CA ALA A 315 -1.70 -36.88 -13.26
C ALA A 315 -1.65 -35.97 -12.02
N ALA A 316 -0.71 -35.02 -12.02
CA ALA A 316 -0.62 -33.90 -11.10
C ALA A 316 -0.25 -32.63 -11.88
N THR A 317 -0.33 -31.47 -11.22
CA THR A 317 0.16 -30.19 -11.74
C THR A 317 0.95 -29.51 -10.63
N LEU A 318 2.11 -28.94 -10.99
CA LEU A 318 2.79 -27.93 -10.17
C LEU A 318 2.37 -26.54 -10.65
N LEU A 319 1.78 -25.73 -9.77
CA LEU A 319 1.51 -24.32 -10.02
C LEU A 319 2.70 -23.50 -9.52
N VAL A 320 3.26 -22.67 -10.39
CA VAL A 320 4.27 -21.68 -10.01
C VAL A 320 3.64 -20.31 -10.17
N ARG A 321 3.71 -19.46 -9.15
CA ARG A 321 3.08 -18.13 -9.11
C ARG A 321 4.01 -17.11 -8.51
N ARG A 322 3.88 -15.82 -8.83
CA ARG A 322 4.62 -14.75 -8.15
C ARG A 322 4.13 -14.58 -6.72
N SER A 323 5.00 -14.11 -5.82
CA SER A 323 4.69 -13.93 -4.39
C SER A 323 3.46 -13.04 -4.14
N THR A 324 3.09 -12.23 -5.12
CA THR A 324 2.01 -11.24 -5.08
C THR A 324 0.73 -11.66 -5.79
N TYR A 325 0.71 -12.82 -6.46
CA TYR A 325 -0.50 -13.30 -7.10
C TYR A 325 -1.59 -13.58 -6.05
N PRO A 326 -2.87 -13.22 -6.28
CA PRO A 326 -3.87 -13.22 -5.21
C PRO A 326 -4.27 -14.58 -4.66
N ILE A 327 -4.08 -15.66 -5.41
CA ILE A 327 -4.32 -17.02 -4.93
C ILE A 327 -2.97 -17.59 -4.50
N ALA A 328 -2.78 -17.70 -3.18
CA ALA A 328 -1.52 -18.11 -2.58
C ALA A 328 -1.27 -19.62 -2.71
N ASP A 329 -2.31 -20.42 -2.50
CA ASP A 329 -2.27 -21.89 -2.54
C ASP A 329 -3.64 -22.48 -2.94
N VAL A 330 -3.61 -23.67 -3.55
CA VAL A 330 -4.80 -24.48 -3.85
C VAL A 330 -4.49 -25.93 -3.56
N SER A 331 -5.28 -26.54 -2.68
CA SER A 331 -5.11 -27.94 -2.28
C SER A 331 -6.40 -28.74 -2.38
N LEU A 332 -6.26 -30.06 -2.56
CA LEU A 332 -7.35 -31.02 -2.55
C LEU A 332 -7.21 -31.93 -1.32
N SER A 333 -8.31 -32.41 -0.74
CA SER A 333 -8.25 -33.46 0.29
C SER A 333 -7.59 -34.72 -0.23
N ASP A 334 -7.93 -35.08 -1.47
CA ASP A 334 -7.49 -36.29 -2.15
C ASP A 334 -7.27 -36.00 -3.63
N TYR A 335 -6.11 -36.40 -4.15
CA TYR A 335 -5.71 -36.15 -5.54
C TYR A 335 -6.00 -37.33 -6.45
N VAL A 336 -6.23 -38.52 -5.88
CA VAL A 336 -6.68 -39.72 -6.59
C VAL A 336 -7.92 -40.26 -5.90
N VAL A 337 -9.04 -40.30 -6.62
CA VAL A 337 -10.35 -40.59 -6.04
C VAL A 337 -11.19 -41.49 -6.93
N ALA A 338 -12.17 -42.18 -6.34
CA ALA A 338 -13.12 -42.98 -7.10
C ALA A 338 -14.08 -42.10 -7.92
N PRO A 339 -14.67 -42.62 -9.01
CA PRO A 339 -15.67 -41.89 -9.76
C PRO A 339 -16.86 -41.46 -8.88
N GLY A 340 -17.23 -40.18 -8.92
CA GLY A 340 -18.34 -39.63 -8.14
C GLY A 340 -18.03 -39.37 -6.66
N GLU A 341 -16.79 -39.55 -6.22
CA GLU A 341 -16.37 -39.25 -4.85
C GLU A 341 -16.28 -37.74 -4.59
N ALA A 342 -16.50 -37.34 -3.34
CA ALA A 342 -16.39 -35.95 -2.90
C ALA A 342 -14.91 -35.59 -2.71
N ILE A 343 -14.51 -34.42 -3.22
CA ILE A 343 -13.17 -33.85 -3.03
C ILE A 343 -13.35 -32.48 -2.37
N THR A 344 -12.72 -32.27 -1.21
CA THR A 344 -12.66 -30.93 -0.63
C THR A 344 -11.58 -30.14 -1.35
N VAL A 345 -11.95 -28.97 -1.87
CA VAL A 345 -11.03 -27.98 -2.44
C VAL A 345 -10.82 -26.89 -1.42
N SER A 346 -9.56 -26.59 -1.12
CA SER A 346 -9.17 -25.47 -0.27
C SER A 346 -8.39 -24.45 -1.10
N VAL A 347 -8.73 -23.18 -0.97
CA VAL A 347 -8.09 -22.06 -1.67
C VAL A 347 -7.65 -21.04 -0.62
N GLN A 348 -6.34 -20.79 -0.57
CA GLN A 348 -5.77 -19.75 0.28
C GLN A 348 -5.55 -18.49 -0.55
N LEU A 349 -6.10 -17.37 -0.11
CA LEU A 349 -5.82 -16.06 -0.69
C LEU A 349 -4.53 -15.47 -0.11
N ASN A 350 -3.88 -14.62 -0.91
CA ASN A 350 -2.64 -13.95 -0.59
C ASN A 350 -2.92 -12.54 -0.10
N ASP A 351 -2.34 -12.19 1.06
CA ASP A 351 -2.38 -10.83 1.60
C ASP A 351 -1.08 -10.08 1.31
N TYR A 352 -1.17 -8.75 1.26
CA TYR A 352 0.00 -7.88 1.24
C TYR A 352 0.38 -7.51 2.67
N VAL A 353 1.65 -7.65 3.00
CA VAL A 353 2.18 -7.49 4.35
C VAL A 353 3.12 -6.29 4.39
N TYR A 354 2.89 -5.37 5.33
CA TYR A 354 3.78 -4.23 5.53
C TYR A 354 5.18 -4.69 5.93
N GLY A 355 6.20 -4.02 5.40
CA GLY A 355 7.61 -4.34 5.67
C GLY A 355 8.13 -5.60 4.97
N GLN A 356 7.28 -6.37 4.28
CA GLN A 356 7.73 -7.49 3.45
C GLN A 356 8.38 -6.98 2.16
N ASP A 357 9.46 -7.65 1.75
CA ASP A 357 10.12 -7.41 0.47
C ASP A 357 9.29 -7.91 -0.72
N TYR A 358 9.09 -7.01 -1.68
CA TYR A 358 8.43 -7.29 -2.95
C TYR A 358 9.32 -6.88 -4.13
N GLU A 359 9.35 -7.75 -5.14
CA GLU A 359 9.91 -7.44 -6.45
C GLU A 359 8.75 -7.44 -7.46
N LEU A 360 8.31 -6.23 -7.81
CA LEU A 360 7.17 -5.97 -8.67
C LEU A 360 7.65 -5.47 -10.02
N LYS A 361 6.86 -5.69 -11.07
CA LYS A 361 7.05 -4.99 -12.35
C LYS A 361 5.95 -3.98 -12.59
N VAL A 362 6.22 -3.01 -13.47
CA VAL A 362 5.20 -2.08 -13.95
C VAL A 362 4.70 -2.59 -15.29
N VAL A 363 3.43 -2.94 -15.36
CA VAL A 363 2.79 -3.40 -16.59
C VAL A 363 1.77 -2.39 -17.09
N GLY A 364 1.59 -2.36 -18.41
CA GLY A 364 0.45 -1.68 -19.01
C GLY A 364 -0.78 -2.57 -19.03
N GLY A 365 -1.96 -1.96 -18.95
CA GLY A 365 -3.24 -2.67 -18.91
C GLY A 365 -3.47 -3.42 -17.59
N ALA A 366 -4.61 -4.11 -17.48
CA ALA A 366 -5.02 -4.83 -16.27
C ALA A 366 -4.67 -6.32 -16.26
N GLY A 367 -3.81 -6.77 -17.17
CA GLY A 367 -3.56 -8.20 -17.37
C GLY A 367 -2.97 -8.90 -16.15
N GLU A 368 -2.41 -8.16 -15.19
CA GLU A 368 -1.58 -8.76 -14.15
C GLU A 368 -1.83 -8.25 -12.73
N VAL A 369 -2.82 -8.82 -12.04
CA VAL A 369 -3.06 -8.62 -10.60
C VAL A 369 -1.90 -9.21 -9.78
N GLY A 370 -1.27 -8.39 -8.95
CA GLY A 370 -0.02 -8.75 -8.26
C GLY A 370 1.21 -7.96 -8.72
N ASN A 371 1.11 -7.15 -9.77
CA ASN A 371 2.15 -6.21 -10.20
C ASN A 371 1.63 -4.78 -10.12
N PHE A 372 2.51 -3.79 -10.30
CA PHE A 372 2.04 -2.44 -10.53
C PHE A 372 1.40 -2.36 -11.92
N CYS A 373 0.18 -1.84 -11.98
CA CYS A 373 -0.46 -1.49 -13.25
C CYS A 373 -0.38 0.02 -13.44
N ALA A 374 0.16 0.46 -14.57
CA ALA A 374 0.14 1.87 -14.93
C ALA A 374 -1.30 2.37 -15.14
N VAL A 375 -1.57 3.60 -14.70
CA VAL A 375 -2.89 4.21 -14.77
C VAL A 375 -2.86 5.57 -15.44
N ASP A 376 -3.95 5.89 -16.14
CA ASP A 376 -4.14 7.14 -16.84
C ASP A 376 -4.83 8.12 -15.88
N LEU A 377 -4.03 8.99 -15.27
CA LEU A 377 -4.50 9.99 -14.30
C LEU A 377 -5.49 11.01 -14.93
N GLY A 378 -5.54 11.12 -16.26
CA GLY A 378 -6.52 11.94 -16.96
C GLY A 378 -7.90 11.32 -17.06
N THR A 379 -8.08 10.07 -16.61
CA THR A 379 -9.35 9.32 -16.70
C THR A 379 -10.04 9.15 -15.34
N ILE A 380 -9.63 9.92 -14.33
CA ILE A 380 -10.23 9.87 -13.00
C ILE A 380 -11.65 10.43 -13.04
N HIS A 381 -12.58 9.67 -12.45
CA HIS A 381 -13.96 10.07 -12.23
C HIS A 381 -14.38 9.80 -10.78
N HIS A 382 -14.96 10.81 -10.12
CA HIS A 382 -15.46 10.71 -8.75
C HIS A 382 -16.81 9.99 -8.66
N THR A 383 -17.09 9.40 -7.50
CA THR A 383 -18.45 8.92 -7.19
C THR A 383 -19.44 10.09 -7.06
N PRO A 384 -20.65 10.03 -7.67
CA PRO A 384 -21.25 8.92 -8.43
C PRO A 384 -21.06 9.01 -9.97
N LEU A 385 -20.38 10.04 -10.47
CA LEU A 385 -20.24 10.37 -11.89
C LEU A 385 -19.12 9.58 -12.59
N TRP A 386 -19.15 8.27 -12.40
CA TRP A 386 -18.25 7.32 -13.06
C TRP A 386 -19.01 6.36 -13.98
N ARG A 387 -20.33 6.55 -14.12
CA ARG A 387 -21.24 5.56 -14.71
C ARG A 387 -21.56 5.81 -16.19
N ASN A 388 -21.14 6.92 -16.76
CA ASN A 388 -21.35 7.14 -18.19
C ASN A 388 -20.05 7.54 -18.83
N PRO A 389 -19.72 7.01 -20.03
CA PRO A 389 -18.58 7.50 -20.81
C PRO A 389 -18.64 9.00 -21.13
N GLN A 390 -19.81 9.63 -20.95
CA GLN A 390 -20.04 11.07 -21.12
C GLN A 390 -19.94 11.86 -19.81
N ASP A 391 -19.77 11.19 -18.67
CA ASP A 391 -19.53 11.88 -17.41
C ASP A 391 -18.23 12.68 -17.55
N PRO A 392 -18.19 13.92 -17.03
CA PRO A 392 -16.98 14.73 -17.13
C PRO A 392 -15.86 14.08 -16.33
N VAL A 393 -14.65 14.05 -16.92
CA VAL A 393 -13.44 13.77 -16.15
C VAL A 393 -13.32 14.81 -15.04
N GLU A 394 -12.86 14.37 -13.88
CA GLU A 394 -12.76 15.23 -12.72
C GLU A 394 -11.70 16.32 -12.92
N TYR A 395 -10.55 15.93 -13.47
CA TYR A 395 -9.39 16.79 -13.59
C TYR A 395 -9.05 17.03 -15.06
N VAL A 396 -9.04 18.29 -15.45
CA VAL A 396 -8.46 18.73 -16.72
C VAL A 396 -6.97 18.95 -16.47
N LEU A 397 -6.13 17.99 -16.87
CA LEU A 397 -4.68 18.04 -16.59
C LEU A 397 -3.99 19.30 -17.11
N ALA A 398 -4.52 19.92 -18.17
CA ALA A 398 -3.99 21.17 -18.72
C ALA A 398 -4.18 22.40 -17.80
N ASP A 399 -5.00 22.29 -16.75
CA ASP A 399 -5.18 23.35 -15.75
C ASP A 399 -4.03 23.38 -14.74
N ASP A 400 -3.22 22.31 -14.66
CA ASP A 400 -1.98 22.30 -13.91
C ASP A 400 -0.91 23.12 -14.66
N PRO A 401 -0.41 24.22 -14.08
CA PRO A 401 0.55 25.11 -14.75
C PRO A 401 1.92 24.44 -15.00
N GLU A 402 2.23 23.35 -14.30
CA GLU A 402 3.49 22.61 -14.44
C GLU A 402 3.37 21.43 -15.42
N TYR A 403 2.15 21.14 -15.90
CA TYR A 403 1.87 19.98 -16.74
C TYR A 403 2.69 19.96 -18.05
N ALA A 404 3.34 18.82 -18.30
CA ALA A 404 3.99 18.51 -19.57
C ALA A 404 3.56 17.13 -20.10
N PRO A 405 3.06 17.01 -21.34
CA PRO A 405 2.73 15.71 -21.91
C PRO A 405 4.00 14.91 -22.28
N PRO A 406 4.00 13.55 -22.18
CA PRO A 406 2.89 12.70 -21.75
C PRO A 406 2.68 12.65 -20.23
N ALA A 407 1.42 12.69 -19.79
CA ALA A 407 1.03 12.76 -18.36
C ALA A 407 1.67 11.67 -17.49
N TYR A 408 1.71 10.42 -17.98
CA TYR A 408 2.32 9.31 -17.26
C TYR A 408 3.78 9.60 -16.84
N TYR A 409 4.63 10.13 -17.73
CA TYR A 409 6.03 10.38 -17.38
C TYR A 409 6.20 11.62 -16.51
N HIS A 410 5.38 12.65 -16.76
CA HIS A 410 5.43 13.88 -15.99
C HIS A 410 5.02 13.65 -14.53
N TYR A 411 3.87 13.02 -14.26
CA TYR A 411 3.43 12.73 -12.89
C TYR A 411 4.13 11.53 -12.24
N LEU A 412 4.97 10.81 -12.98
CA LEU A 412 5.94 9.90 -12.40
C LEU A 412 7.23 10.60 -11.96
N ALA A 413 7.57 11.76 -12.56
CA ALA A 413 8.69 12.60 -12.13
C ALA A 413 8.26 13.58 -11.02
N GLU A 414 7.08 14.19 -11.16
CA GLU A 414 6.53 15.21 -10.28
C GLU A 414 5.36 14.70 -9.43
N ALA A 415 4.95 15.44 -8.41
CA ALA A 415 3.80 15.07 -7.59
C ALA A 415 2.48 15.42 -8.30
N PHE A 416 1.58 14.45 -8.42
CA PHE A 416 0.24 14.71 -8.97
C PHE A 416 -0.53 15.69 -8.06
N PRO A 417 -0.97 16.86 -8.54
CA PRO A 417 -1.49 17.93 -7.68
C PRO A 417 -2.94 17.70 -7.21
N PHE A 418 -3.66 16.79 -7.86
CA PHE A 418 -5.07 16.53 -7.60
C PHE A 418 -5.27 15.35 -6.64
N VAL A 419 -6.45 15.31 -5.99
CA VAL A 419 -6.79 14.27 -5.00
C VAL A 419 -7.42 13.09 -5.72
N ILE A 420 -6.92 11.88 -5.50
CA ILE A 420 -7.69 10.66 -5.81
C ILE A 420 -8.46 10.24 -4.57
N HIS A 421 -9.75 9.92 -4.70
CA HIS A 421 -10.58 9.43 -3.60
C HIS A 421 -10.78 7.92 -3.66
N ILE A 422 -11.04 7.34 -2.48
CA ILE A 422 -11.61 6.00 -2.39
C ILE A 422 -12.98 6.03 -3.07
N GLY A 423 -13.19 5.09 -3.96
CA GLY A 423 -14.35 5.06 -4.82
C GLY A 423 -14.20 5.86 -6.11
N ASP A 424 -13.00 6.26 -6.52
CA ASP A 424 -12.83 6.77 -7.87
C ASP A 424 -12.77 5.63 -8.87
N THR A 425 -13.11 5.92 -10.11
CA THR A 425 -12.74 5.03 -11.22
C THR A 425 -11.60 5.64 -12.00
N ILE A 426 -10.65 4.79 -12.37
CA ILE A 426 -9.47 5.15 -13.16
C ILE A 426 -9.23 4.06 -14.20
N ARG A 427 -8.70 4.42 -15.38
CA ARG A 427 -8.38 3.44 -16.42
C ARG A 427 -6.89 3.14 -16.42
N THR A 428 -6.53 1.92 -16.80
CA THR A 428 -5.12 1.53 -16.96
C THR A 428 -4.52 2.14 -18.22
N GLU A 429 -3.23 2.49 -18.19
CA GLU A 429 -2.47 2.86 -19.38
C GLU A 429 -2.00 1.61 -20.14
N PRO A 430 -2.29 1.47 -21.44
CA PRO A 430 -1.82 0.33 -22.22
C PRO A 430 -0.37 0.52 -22.69
N GLY A 431 0.30 -0.58 -23.01
CA GLY A 431 1.63 -0.59 -23.63
C GLY A 431 2.79 -0.93 -22.69
N THR A 432 4.00 -1.02 -23.24
CA THR A 432 5.20 -1.35 -22.48
C THR A 432 5.78 -0.11 -21.82
N LEU A 433 5.58 0.02 -20.51
CA LEU A 433 5.98 1.19 -19.71
C LEU A 433 7.24 0.96 -18.88
N SER A 434 7.99 -0.12 -19.13
CA SER A 434 9.31 -0.40 -18.54
C SER A 434 10.50 0.23 -19.31
N GLY A 435 10.25 1.29 -20.08
CA GLY A 435 11.21 1.88 -21.02
C GLY A 435 12.17 2.94 -20.42
N PRO A 436 13.08 3.50 -21.25
CA PRO A 436 14.03 4.54 -20.83
C PRO A 436 13.37 5.81 -20.27
N SER A 437 12.20 6.20 -20.79
CA SER A 437 11.48 7.38 -20.31
C SER A 437 10.98 7.21 -18.87
N THR A 438 10.49 6.03 -18.51
CA THR A 438 10.07 5.72 -17.14
C THR A 438 11.27 5.70 -16.19
N ALA A 439 12.38 5.10 -16.63
CA ALA A 439 13.61 5.12 -15.85
C ALA A 439 14.08 6.56 -15.59
N LYS A 440 14.07 7.43 -16.61
CA LYS A 440 14.40 8.84 -16.44
C LYS A 440 13.46 9.55 -15.47
N ALA A 441 12.14 9.34 -15.57
CA ALA A 441 11.19 9.97 -14.65
C ALA A 441 11.43 9.57 -13.19
N LEU A 442 11.78 8.31 -12.93
CA LEU A 442 12.17 7.84 -11.60
C LEU A 442 13.51 8.44 -11.13
N ASP A 443 14.50 8.56 -12.03
CA ASP A 443 15.77 9.22 -11.73
C ASP A 443 15.55 10.69 -11.34
N ASP A 444 14.64 11.39 -12.03
CA ASP A 444 14.26 12.77 -11.72
C ASP A 444 13.52 12.85 -10.37
N ARG A 445 12.55 11.97 -10.11
CA ARG A 445 11.78 11.93 -8.84
C ARG A 445 12.67 11.68 -7.62
N PHE A 446 13.59 10.74 -7.74
CA PHE A 446 14.46 10.32 -6.64
C PHE A 446 15.80 11.07 -6.64
N ALA A 447 15.93 12.15 -7.42
CA ALA A 447 17.17 12.89 -7.55
C ALA A 447 17.71 13.34 -6.18
N GLY A 448 18.91 12.87 -5.85
CA GLY A 448 19.58 13.17 -4.57
C GLY A 448 19.16 12.29 -3.39
N ASP A 449 18.14 11.44 -3.53
CA ASP A 449 17.73 10.48 -2.51
C ASP A 449 18.25 9.08 -2.85
N SER A 450 19.16 8.56 -2.04
CA SER A 450 19.76 7.22 -2.19
C SER A 450 19.56 6.35 -0.96
N LEU A 451 18.65 6.73 -0.06
CA LEU A 451 18.38 5.97 1.15
C LEU A 451 17.83 4.58 0.79
N THR A 452 18.46 3.55 1.34
CA THR A 452 17.85 2.21 1.39
C THR A 452 16.77 2.18 2.47
N PHE A 453 15.84 1.24 2.38
CA PHE A 453 14.78 1.11 3.38
C PHE A 453 15.34 0.98 4.81
N SER A 454 16.35 0.12 4.99
CA SER A 454 16.98 -0.10 6.30
C SER A 454 17.65 1.17 6.85
N GLN A 455 18.26 2.00 5.99
CA GLN A 455 18.84 3.28 6.42
C GLN A 455 17.77 4.30 6.76
N TRP A 456 16.70 4.35 5.97
CA TRP A 456 15.56 5.23 6.20
C TRP A 456 14.89 4.91 7.55
N GLU A 457 14.64 3.63 7.85
CA GLU A 457 14.12 3.22 9.16
C GLU A 457 15.08 3.53 10.31
N ALA A 458 16.37 3.22 10.15
CA ALA A 458 17.37 3.48 11.20
C ALA A 458 17.53 4.97 11.52
N GLN A 459 17.21 5.86 10.60
CA GLN A 459 17.22 7.31 10.79
C GLN A 459 15.88 7.86 11.34
N GLY A 460 14.96 6.99 11.76
CA GLY A 460 13.65 7.40 12.27
C GLY A 460 12.69 7.87 11.18
N ARG A 461 12.79 7.29 9.98
CA ARG A 461 11.90 7.54 8.82
C ARG A 461 11.81 9.03 8.45
N PRO A 462 12.93 9.72 8.14
CA PRO A 462 12.90 11.12 7.73
C PRO A 462 12.11 11.32 6.43
N ALA A 463 11.79 12.56 6.08
CA ALA A 463 11.18 12.87 4.78
C ALA A 463 12.05 12.31 3.63
N THR A 464 11.43 11.59 2.70
CA THR A 464 12.09 10.92 1.58
C THR A 464 11.19 10.99 0.36
N SER A 465 11.78 11.11 -0.84
CA SER A 465 11.03 11.01 -2.09
C SER A 465 10.80 9.56 -2.53
N ARG A 466 11.43 8.59 -1.85
CA ARG A 466 11.35 7.15 -2.17
C ARG A 466 10.07 6.48 -1.71
N VAL A 467 9.31 7.12 -0.82
CA VAL A 467 7.94 6.69 -0.50
C VAL A 467 7.01 7.29 -1.55
N VAL A 468 6.41 6.41 -2.35
CA VAL A 468 5.41 6.78 -3.35
C VAL A 468 4.03 6.30 -2.91
N TYR A 469 3.00 7.07 -3.27
CA TYR A 469 1.61 6.71 -3.00
C TYR A 469 0.98 6.13 -4.26
N VAL A 470 0.29 5.00 -4.11
CA VAL A 470 -0.34 4.26 -5.19
C VAL A 470 -1.79 3.93 -4.81
N PRO A 471 -2.76 4.12 -5.70
CA PRO A 471 -4.09 3.56 -5.51
C PRO A 471 -4.07 2.04 -5.49
N VAL A 472 -4.74 1.47 -4.50
CA VAL A 472 -5.11 0.05 -4.47
C VAL A 472 -6.44 -0.06 -5.19
N VAL A 473 -6.49 -0.92 -6.21
CA VAL A 473 -7.61 -0.96 -7.14
C VAL A 473 -8.18 -2.35 -7.37
N GLU A 474 -9.44 -2.40 -7.77
CA GLU A 474 -10.11 -3.62 -8.23
C GLU A 474 -10.58 -3.47 -9.66
N LYS A 475 -10.48 -4.55 -10.44
CA LYS A 475 -11.01 -4.59 -11.81
C LYS A 475 -12.52 -4.41 -11.78
N MET A 476 -13.04 -3.55 -12.64
CA MET A 476 -14.48 -3.44 -12.88
C MET A 476 -14.93 -4.28 -14.07
N GLN A 477 -14.03 -4.57 -15.01
CA GLN A 477 -14.29 -5.38 -16.20
C GLN A 477 -13.06 -6.21 -16.58
N LEU A 478 -13.24 -7.29 -17.34
CA LEU A 478 -12.15 -8.04 -17.98
C LEU A 478 -12.02 -7.64 -19.46
N VAL A 479 -11.59 -6.41 -19.70
CA VAL A 479 -11.30 -5.91 -21.05
C VAL A 479 -9.80 -5.81 -21.28
N THR A 480 -9.37 -6.08 -22.52
CA THR A 480 -8.00 -5.83 -22.97
C THR A 480 -7.77 -4.34 -23.24
N GLY A 481 -6.57 -3.84 -22.94
CA GLY A 481 -6.19 -2.45 -23.18
C GLY A 481 -6.47 -1.56 -21.96
N GLN A 482 -7.32 -0.54 -22.14
CA GLN A 482 -7.70 0.41 -21.08
C GLN A 482 -8.83 -0.15 -20.21
N THR A 483 -8.44 -0.93 -19.20
CA THR A 483 -9.37 -1.55 -18.26
C THR A 483 -9.79 -0.55 -17.19
N PRO A 484 -11.11 -0.41 -16.93
CA PRO A 484 -11.60 0.39 -15.83
C PRO A 484 -11.34 -0.31 -14.48
N MET A 485 -10.83 0.46 -13.54
CA MET A 485 -10.47 0.05 -12.19
C MET A 485 -11.19 0.93 -11.18
N ARG A 486 -11.62 0.33 -10.07
CA ARG A 486 -12.19 1.02 -8.91
C ARG A 486 -11.10 1.22 -7.87
N VAL A 487 -10.88 2.44 -7.41
CA VAL A 487 -10.03 2.71 -6.25
C VAL A 487 -10.76 2.24 -5.00
N VAL A 488 -10.19 1.29 -4.29
CA VAL A 488 -10.77 0.71 -3.07
C VAL A 488 -9.96 1.05 -1.83
N SER A 489 -8.69 1.40 -2.00
CA SER A 489 -7.83 1.87 -0.92
C SER A 489 -6.64 2.64 -1.50
N LEU A 490 -5.75 3.10 -0.63
CA LEU A 490 -4.52 3.80 -0.99
C LEU A 490 -3.38 3.16 -0.22
N ALA A 491 -2.23 2.98 -0.86
CA ALA A 491 -1.06 2.39 -0.23
C ALA A 491 0.17 3.26 -0.44
N ALA A 492 1.09 3.18 0.51
CA ALA A 492 2.41 3.77 0.39
C ALA A 492 3.44 2.66 0.18
N PHE A 493 4.35 2.88 -0.76
CA PHE A 493 5.37 1.91 -1.13
C PHE A 493 6.74 2.59 -1.15
N PHE A 494 7.69 2.04 -0.39
CA PHE A 494 9.07 2.49 -0.41
C PHE A 494 9.82 1.79 -1.54
N ILE A 495 10.42 2.57 -2.45
CA ILE A 495 11.17 2.05 -3.59
C ILE A 495 12.68 2.06 -3.29
N GLU A 496 13.29 0.87 -3.34
CA GLU A 496 14.72 0.70 -3.10
C GLU A 496 15.57 1.35 -4.22
N PRO A 497 16.74 1.92 -3.90
CA PRO A 497 17.68 2.44 -4.90
C PRO A 497 18.16 1.39 -5.90
N ALA A 498 18.09 0.11 -5.54
CA ALA A 498 18.46 -1.01 -6.39
C ALA A 498 17.43 -1.32 -7.49
N SER A 499 16.24 -0.72 -7.44
CA SER A 499 15.19 -0.92 -8.44
C SER A 499 15.68 -0.60 -9.85
N ASN A 500 15.36 -1.46 -10.80
CA ASN A 500 15.69 -1.28 -12.21
C ASN A 500 14.49 -1.66 -13.07
N ILE A 501 13.71 -0.63 -13.43
CA ILE A 501 12.50 -0.82 -14.23
C ILE A 501 12.79 -1.43 -15.61
N LYS A 502 13.98 -1.21 -16.20
CA LYS A 502 14.35 -1.81 -17.50
C LYS A 502 14.55 -3.32 -17.44
N LYS A 503 14.64 -3.88 -16.24
CA LYS A 503 14.72 -5.31 -15.96
C LYS A 503 13.44 -5.82 -15.30
N ASP A 504 12.35 -5.06 -15.35
CA ASP A 504 11.07 -5.39 -14.72
C ASP A 504 11.19 -5.67 -13.21
N ALA A 505 12.08 -4.93 -12.53
CA ALA A 505 12.38 -5.13 -11.12
C ALA A 505 12.26 -3.81 -10.33
N ILE A 506 11.06 -3.49 -9.86
CA ILE A 506 10.81 -2.49 -8.81
C ILE A 506 10.84 -3.22 -7.47
N VAL A 507 11.91 -3.00 -6.71
CA VAL A 507 12.13 -3.65 -5.42
C VAL A 507 11.73 -2.69 -4.31
N GLY A 508 10.97 -3.15 -3.34
CA GLY A 508 10.51 -2.30 -2.27
C GLY A 508 9.58 -2.98 -1.28
N ARG A 509 8.97 -2.16 -0.43
CA ARG A 509 8.10 -2.61 0.66
C ARG A 509 6.90 -1.71 0.78
N PHE A 510 5.73 -2.29 1.03
CA PHE A 510 4.59 -1.51 1.51
C PHE A 510 4.91 -0.99 2.92
N VAL A 511 4.59 0.28 3.17
CA VAL A 511 4.84 0.93 4.46
C VAL A 511 3.53 1.28 5.14
N GLU A 512 3.50 1.04 6.44
CA GLU A 512 2.42 1.44 7.35
C GLU A 512 2.55 2.93 7.69
N TYR A 513 2.48 3.77 6.65
CA TYR A 513 2.52 5.22 6.78
C TYR A 513 1.84 5.87 5.59
N VAL A 514 0.87 6.73 5.86
CA VAL A 514 0.28 7.60 4.85
C VAL A 514 0.45 9.04 5.29
N SER A 515 0.97 9.90 4.39
CA SER A 515 1.06 11.34 4.63
C SER A 515 -0.29 11.89 5.11
N PRO A 516 -0.29 12.91 5.99
CA PRO A 516 -1.48 13.67 6.28
C PRO A 516 -2.19 14.07 4.97
N SER A 517 -3.51 13.88 4.96
CA SER A 517 -4.37 14.22 3.84
C SER A 517 -5.50 15.13 4.31
N ASP A 518 -5.92 16.04 3.44
CA ASP A 518 -7.10 16.87 3.65
C ASP A 518 -8.40 16.07 3.40
N ALA A 519 -8.32 14.95 2.68
CA ALA A 519 -9.43 14.07 2.36
C ALA A 519 -9.49 12.91 3.36
N VAL A 520 -10.22 13.14 4.46
CA VAL A 520 -10.37 12.20 5.57
C VAL A 520 -11.79 12.20 6.14
N SER A 521 -12.17 11.09 6.79
CA SER A 521 -13.44 10.88 7.47
C SER A 521 -13.20 10.54 8.95
N GLU A 522 -14.15 10.89 9.82
CA GLU A 522 -14.14 10.45 11.23
C GLU A 522 -14.75 9.06 11.41
N THR A 523 -15.46 8.56 10.39
CA THR A 523 -16.02 7.21 10.34
C THR A 523 -15.34 6.40 9.23
N PRO A 524 -15.08 5.10 9.44
CA PRO A 524 -14.45 4.26 8.44
C PRO A 524 -15.36 4.12 7.21
N PRO A 525 -14.85 4.38 5.98
CA PRO A 525 -15.66 4.34 4.76
C PRO A 525 -16.06 2.92 4.32
N ASP A 526 -15.23 1.90 4.58
CA ASP A 526 -15.45 0.49 4.21
C ASP A 526 -14.52 -0.45 5.02
N GLY A 527 -14.22 -1.66 4.51
CA GLY A 527 -13.35 -2.66 5.16
C GLY A 527 -11.84 -2.52 4.90
N LEU A 528 -11.42 -1.58 4.05
CA LEU A 528 -10.01 -1.41 3.61
C LEU A 528 -9.49 -0.01 3.93
N TYR A 529 -10.07 0.57 4.97
CA TYR A 529 -9.73 1.89 5.43
C TYR A 529 -8.25 1.96 5.84
N VAL A 530 -7.65 3.10 5.57
CA VAL A 530 -6.31 3.41 6.06
C VAL A 530 -6.44 4.45 7.15
N LEU A 531 -5.92 4.13 8.33
CA LEU A 531 -5.84 5.08 9.43
C LEU A 531 -4.82 6.17 9.08
N THR A 532 -5.17 7.39 9.43
CA THR A 532 -4.29 8.55 9.36
C THR A 532 -4.52 9.41 10.59
N VAL A 533 -3.60 10.34 10.82
CA VAL A 533 -3.69 11.30 11.92
C VAL A 533 -3.69 12.71 11.36
N ARG A 534 -4.52 13.58 11.92
CA ARG A 534 -4.60 14.98 11.52
C ARG A 534 -4.62 15.90 12.72
N LEU A 535 -4.08 17.10 12.55
CA LEU A 535 -4.25 18.17 13.53
C LEU A 535 -5.68 18.71 13.48
N VAL A 536 -6.27 18.91 14.65
CA VAL A 536 -7.58 19.55 14.85
C VAL A 536 -7.43 20.68 15.87
N ALA A 537 -8.38 21.62 15.88
CA ALA A 537 -8.36 22.68 16.86
C ALA A 537 -8.45 22.10 18.29
N PRO A 538 -7.56 22.49 19.23
CA PRO A 538 -7.71 22.15 20.63
C PRO A 538 -8.95 22.85 21.22
N GLU A 539 -9.62 22.20 22.17
CA GLU A 539 -10.82 22.71 22.84
C GLU A 539 -10.51 23.72 23.95
#